data_AF-A0A9N9X3J1-F1
#
_entry.id   AF-A0A9N9X3J1-F1
#
_cell.length_a   1.000
_cell.length_b   1.000
_cell.length_c   1.000
_cell.angle_alpha   90.00
_cell.angle_beta   90.00
_cell.angle_gamma   90.00
#
_symmetry.space_group_name_H-M   'P 1'
#
loop_
_entity.id
_entity.type
_entity.pdbx_description
1 polymer ?
#
loop_
_entity_poly.entity_id
_entity_poly.type
_entity_poly.pdbx_seq_one_letter_code
_entity_poly.pdbx_strand_id
1 'polypeptide(L)'
;YFICASSLNNLLLRKELCHWSKGCQIRHNLSHFEMWTRENNLDEESIRSTLRPIVQAAHLLQARKTDEDVESVCEMCDALTPLQICKVLNLYTPVDEFEQRVPASFIRAVQERLKGRPDAQAQQALLMDVKYKFPVRFPFNPSVICLED
;
A
#
# COMPACT_ATOMS: atom_id res chain seq x y z
N TYR A 1 8.08 7.66 1.51
CA TYR A 1 7.41 7.63 0.19
C TYR A 1 8.10 6.68 -0.79
N PHE A 2 9.36 6.93 -1.14
CA PHE A 2 10.11 6.11 -2.11
C PHE A 2 10.03 4.60 -1.83
N ILE A 3 10.21 4.19 -0.57
CA ILE A 3 10.09 2.78 -0.14
C ILE A 3 8.70 2.22 -0.51
N CYS A 4 7.62 2.92 -0.19
CA CYS A 4 6.25 2.50 -0.53
C CYS A 4 6.05 2.40 -2.04
N ALA A 5 6.37 3.48 -2.78
CA ALA A 5 6.17 3.54 -4.22
C ALA A 5 6.97 2.46 -4.96
N SER A 6 8.25 2.28 -4.61
CA SER A 6 9.11 1.26 -5.21
C SER A 6 8.60 -0.16 -4.89
N SER A 7 8.24 -0.42 -3.62
CA SER A 7 7.77 -1.75 -3.19
C SER A 7 6.44 -2.11 -3.84
N LEU A 8 5.49 -1.16 -3.86
CA LEU A 8 4.19 -1.38 -4.49
C LEU A 8 4.31 -1.55 -6.01
N ASN A 9 5.13 -0.75 -6.68
CA ASN A 9 5.35 -0.91 -8.12
C ASN A 9 5.97 -2.27 -8.46
N ASN A 10 6.94 -2.74 -7.67
CA ASN A 10 7.51 -4.07 -7.85
C ASN A 10 6.45 -5.16 -7.66
N LEU A 11 5.58 -5.04 -6.66
CA LEU A 11 4.47 -5.96 -6.42
C LEU A 11 3.49 -5.99 -7.61
N LEU A 12 3.15 -4.82 -8.16
CA LEU A 12 2.20 -4.68 -9.28
C LEU A 12 2.73 -5.18 -10.63
N LEU A 13 4.05 -5.35 -10.76
CA LEU A 13 4.73 -5.77 -11.99
C LEU A 13 5.15 -7.24 -11.97
N ARG A 14 5.17 -7.90 -10.80
CA ARG A 14 5.78 -9.22 -10.61
C ARG A 14 4.82 -10.20 -9.93
N LYS A 15 4.29 -11.15 -10.71
CA LYS A 15 3.28 -12.13 -10.23
C LYS A 15 3.80 -13.03 -9.10
N GLU A 16 5.10 -13.33 -9.10
CA GLU A 16 5.75 -14.17 -8.09
C GLU A 16 5.84 -13.52 -6.71
N LEU A 17 5.52 -12.23 -6.61
CA LEU A 17 5.45 -11.50 -5.34
C LEU A 17 4.02 -11.44 -4.79
N CYS A 18 3.01 -11.86 -5.56
CA CYS A 18 1.61 -11.76 -5.17
C CYS A 18 1.08 -13.07 -4.59
N HIS A 19 1.45 -13.37 -3.34
CA HIS A 19 0.97 -14.54 -2.61
C HIS A 19 0.86 -14.25 -1.10
N TRP A 20 0.15 -15.09 -0.35
CA TRP A 20 -0.18 -14.83 1.06
C TRP A 20 1.08 -14.61 1.91
N SER A 21 2.06 -15.53 1.81
CA SER A 21 3.31 -15.46 2.58
C SER A 21 4.11 -14.17 2.30
N LYS A 22 4.05 -13.63 1.07
CA LYS A 22 4.70 -12.34 0.77
C LYS A 22 4.03 -11.19 1.50
N GLY A 23 2.69 -11.22 1.61
CA GLY A 23 1.95 -10.27 2.44
C GLY A 23 2.45 -10.28 3.89
N CYS A 24 2.65 -11.46 4.47
CA CYS A 24 3.18 -11.61 5.83
C CYS A 24 4.59 -11.01 5.96
N GLN A 25 5.49 -11.29 5.01
CA GLN A 25 6.83 -10.70 4.98
C GLN A 25 6.80 -9.18 4.87
N ILE A 26 5.95 -8.62 4.00
CA ILE A 26 5.82 -7.16 3.83
C ILE A 26 5.34 -6.52 5.14
N ARG A 27 4.33 -7.09 5.80
CA ARG A 27 3.85 -6.59 7.10
C ARG A 27 4.94 -6.64 8.17
N HIS A 28 5.68 -7.74 8.26
CA HIS A 28 6.78 -7.86 9.20
C HIS A 28 7.86 -6.80 8.98
N ASN A 29 8.28 -6.59 7.72
CA ASN A 29 9.26 -5.55 7.36
C ASN A 29 8.75 -4.15 7.72
N LEU A 30 7.46 -3.88 7.47
CA LEU A 30 6.85 -2.59 7.81
C LEU A 30 6.77 -2.39 9.33
N SER A 31 6.49 -3.43 10.11
CA SER A 31 6.51 -3.34 11.58
C SER A 31 7.90 -2.99 12.12
N HIS A 32 8.97 -3.58 11.60
CA HIS A 32 10.34 -3.20 11.96
C HIS A 32 10.65 -1.75 11.58
N PHE A 33 10.19 -1.32 10.40
CA PHE A 33 10.35 0.07 9.98
C PHE A 33 9.61 1.03 10.91
N GLU A 34 8.36 0.72 11.28
CA GLU A 34 7.59 1.52 12.25
C GLU A 34 8.28 1.59 13.62
N MET A 35 8.82 0.46 14.11
CA MET A 35 9.62 0.44 15.35
C MET A 35 10.83 1.38 15.26
N TRP A 36 11.60 1.27 14.18
CA TRP A 36 12.76 2.14 13.94
C TRP A 36 12.35 3.63 13.90
N THR A 37 11.22 3.97 13.27
CA THR A 37 10.75 5.37 13.24
C THR A 37 10.39 5.91 14.62
N ARG A 38 9.83 5.06 15.49
CA ARG A 38 9.49 5.40 16.86
C ARG A 38 10.74 5.62 17.72
N GLU A 39 11.74 4.75 17.59
CA GLU A 39 13.01 4.88 18.31
C GLU A 39 13.77 6.17 17.96
N ASN A 40 13.57 6.68 16.74
CA ASN A 40 14.20 7.92 16.26
C ASN A 40 13.34 9.17 16.50
N ASN A 41 12.21 9.08 17.23
CA ASN A 41 11.28 10.18 17.49
C ASN A 41 10.82 10.91 16.20
N LEU A 42 10.59 10.16 15.12
CA LEU A 42 10.11 10.71 13.86
C LEU A 42 8.58 10.86 13.87
N ASP A 43 8.05 11.64 12.93
CA ASP A 43 6.60 11.82 12.72
C ASP A 43 5.94 10.52 12.24
N GLU A 44 5.47 9.72 13.20
CA GLU A 44 4.86 8.41 12.97
C GLU A 44 3.61 8.51 12.09
N GLU A 45 2.78 9.54 12.26
CA GLU A 45 1.51 9.69 11.52
C GLU A 45 1.77 10.00 10.03
N SER A 46 2.68 10.95 9.74
CA SER A 46 3.06 11.28 8.37
C SER A 46 3.68 10.09 7.64
N ILE A 47 4.52 9.33 8.34
CA ILE A 47 5.16 8.14 7.78
C ILE A 47 4.12 7.03 7.54
N ARG A 48 3.25 6.74 8.51
CA ARG A 48 2.17 5.73 8.38
C ARG A 48 1.25 6.06 7.22
N SER A 49 0.82 7.32 7.10
CA SER A 49 0.00 7.80 5.98
C SER A 49 0.70 7.55 4.63
N THR A 50 2.00 7.82 4.56
CA THR A 50 2.80 7.61 3.34
C THR A 50 2.98 6.13 2.97
N LEU A 51 2.95 5.23 3.95
CA LEU A 51 3.09 3.78 3.75
C LEU A 51 1.75 3.05 3.56
N ARG A 52 0.62 3.75 3.78
CA ARG A 52 -0.73 3.17 3.71
C ARG A 52 -0.99 2.35 2.43
N PRO A 53 -0.56 2.74 1.21
CA PRO A 53 -0.77 1.95 0.01
C PRO A 53 -0.12 0.55 0.07
N ILE A 54 1.15 0.44 0.50
CA ILE A 54 1.83 -0.86 0.60
C ILE A 54 1.29 -1.71 1.76
N VAL A 55 0.88 -1.08 2.87
CA VAL A 55 0.21 -1.75 3.99
C VAL A 55 -1.08 -2.40 3.52
N GLN A 56 -1.92 -1.66 2.79
CA GLN A 56 -3.18 -2.17 2.25
C GLN A 56 -2.97 -3.25 1.20
N ALA A 57 -1.97 -3.12 0.34
CA ALA A 57 -1.63 -4.17 -0.62
C ALA A 57 -1.23 -5.47 0.11
N ALA A 58 -0.47 -5.37 1.21
CA ALA A 58 -0.11 -6.53 2.02
C ALA A 58 -1.32 -7.16 2.73
N HIS A 59 -2.26 -6.34 3.23
CA HIS A 59 -3.52 -6.83 3.77
C HIS A 59 -4.39 -7.48 2.70
N LEU A 60 -4.46 -6.93 1.49
CA LEU A 60 -5.19 -7.51 0.36
C LEU A 60 -4.67 -8.90 -0.03
N LEU A 61 -3.36 -9.11 0.02
CA LEU A 61 -2.77 -10.44 -0.18
C LEU A 61 -3.23 -11.44 0.89
N GLN A 62 -3.36 -11.01 2.14
CA GLN A 62 -3.75 -11.86 3.28
C GLN A 62 -5.26 -11.98 3.50
N ALA A 63 -6.07 -11.10 2.90
CA ALA A 63 -7.51 -11.09 3.07
C ALA A 63 -8.17 -12.36 2.50
N ARG A 64 -9.30 -12.74 3.09
CA ARG A 64 -10.20 -13.73 2.48
C ARG A 64 -10.83 -13.12 1.22
N LYS A 65 -11.08 -13.97 0.23
CA LYS A 65 -11.47 -13.57 -1.13
C LYS A 65 -12.74 -14.29 -1.54
N THR A 66 -13.71 -14.31 -0.63
CA THR A 66 -15.06 -14.85 -0.85
C THR A 66 -16.01 -13.74 -1.23
N ASP A 67 -17.15 -14.06 -1.84
CA ASP A 67 -18.10 -13.03 -2.31
C ASP A 67 -18.64 -12.16 -1.15
N GLU A 68 -18.67 -12.67 0.09
CA GLU A 68 -19.04 -11.93 1.30
C GLU A 68 -17.97 -10.89 1.70
N ASP A 69 -16.71 -11.10 1.31
CA ASP A 69 -15.59 -10.22 1.64
C ASP A 69 -15.42 -9.06 0.64
N VAL A 70 -16.24 -8.98 -0.41
CA VAL A 70 -16.11 -7.95 -1.46
C VAL A 70 -16.19 -6.55 -0.87
N GLU A 71 -17.17 -6.31 0.02
CA GLU A 71 -17.36 -5.00 0.64
C GLU A 71 -16.20 -4.66 1.59
N SER A 72 -15.81 -5.59 2.47
CA SER A 72 -14.73 -5.38 3.43
C SER A 72 -13.39 -5.10 2.75
N VAL A 73 -13.09 -5.79 1.65
CA VAL A 73 -11.89 -5.53 0.82
C VAL A 73 -11.97 -4.15 0.17
N CYS A 74 -13.14 -3.76 -0.33
CA CYS A 74 -13.35 -2.44 -0.90
C CYS A 74 -13.33 -1.32 0.14
N GLU A 75 -13.62 -1.57 1.41
CA GLU A 75 -13.49 -0.54 2.46
C GLU A 75 -12.05 -0.42 2.97
N MET A 76 -11.37 -1.56 3.12
CA MET A 76 -10.00 -1.63 3.61
C MET A 76 -8.99 -0.95 2.66
N CYS A 77 -9.20 -1.02 1.35
CA CYS A 77 -8.26 -0.54 0.33
C CYS A 77 -8.54 0.91 -0.12
N ASP A 78 -8.69 1.87 0.78
CA ASP A 78 -9.00 3.28 0.45
C ASP A 78 -7.81 4.06 -0.16
N ALA A 79 -6.57 3.65 0.10
CA ALA A 79 -5.35 4.31 -0.39
C ALA A 79 -4.77 3.67 -1.66
N LEU A 80 -5.44 2.63 -2.18
CA LEU A 80 -5.12 1.98 -3.45
C LEU A 80 -6.13 2.39 -4.52
N THR A 81 -5.63 2.61 -5.74
CA THR A 81 -6.50 2.87 -6.89
C THR A 81 -7.25 1.58 -7.28
N PRO A 82 -8.45 1.68 -7.88
CA PRO A 82 -9.18 0.50 -8.34
C PRO A 82 -8.36 -0.40 -9.25
N LEU A 83 -7.53 0.19 -10.11
CA LEU A 83 -6.62 -0.54 -11.01
C LEU A 83 -5.56 -1.32 -10.24
N GLN A 84 -4.99 -0.75 -9.18
CA GLN A 84 -4.02 -1.43 -8.33
C GLN A 84 -4.64 -2.62 -7.60
N ILE A 85 -5.83 -2.44 -7.00
CA ILE A 85 -6.56 -3.52 -6.31
C ILE A 85 -6.83 -4.67 -7.29
N CYS A 86 -7.40 -4.34 -8.45
CA CYS A 86 -7.68 -5.34 -9.49
C CYS A 86 -6.41 -6.02 -9.98
N LYS A 87 -5.31 -5.29 -10.16
CA LYS A 87 -4.04 -5.86 -10.62
C LYS A 87 -3.48 -6.85 -9.60
N VAL A 88 -3.47 -6.50 -8.31
CA VAL A 88 -3.00 -7.40 -7.24
C VAL A 88 -3.85 -8.68 -7.20
N LEU A 89 -5.18 -8.56 -7.26
CA LEU A 89 -6.08 -9.72 -7.28
C LEU A 89 -5.86 -10.62 -8.50
N ASN A 90 -5.60 -10.04 -9.68
CA ASN A 90 -5.33 -10.80 -10.91
C ASN A 90 -3.95 -11.47 -10.90
N LEU A 91 -2.94 -10.86 -10.27
CA LEU A 91 -1.59 -11.42 -10.17
C LEU A 91 -1.46 -12.46 -9.05
N TYR A 92 -2.43 -12.53 -8.14
CA TYR A 92 -2.41 -13.42 -7.01
C TYR A 92 -2.23 -14.88 -7.45
N THR A 93 -1.08 -15.45 -7.08
CA THR A 93 -0.66 -16.79 -7.44
C THR A 93 -0.49 -17.60 -6.16
N PRO A 94 -1.37 -18.57 -5.88
CA PRO A 94 -1.22 -19.46 -4.73
C PRO A 94 0.12 -20.19 -4.76
N VAL A 95 0.84 -20.20 -3.64
CA VAL A 95 2.14 -20.91 -3.52
C VAL A 95 2.03 -22.12 -2.58
N ASP A 96 1.03 -22.15 -1.70
CA ASP A 96 0.81 -23.19 -0.70
C ASP A 96 -0.55 -23.90 -0.95
N GLU A 97 -0.70 -25.13 -0.47
CA GLU A 97 -1.91 -25.95 -0.59
C GLU A 97 -3.10 -25.36 0.16
N PHE A 98 -2.83 -24.51 1.16
CA PHE A 98 -3.84 -23.77 1.91
C PHE A 98 -4.29 -22.47 1.21
N GLU A 99 -3.66 -22.09 0.11
CA GLU A 99 -4.04 -20.91 -0.67
C GLU A 99 -4.94 -21.30 -1.85
N GLN A 100 -6.06 -20.60 -1.99
CA GLN A 100 -6.94 -20.74 -3.15
C GLN A 100 -6.70 -19.61 -4.14
N ARG A 101 -6.82 -19.94 -5.43
CA ARG A 101 -6.80 -18.93 -6.49
C ARG A 101 -8.03 -18.03 -6.35
N VAL A 102 -7.82 -16.74 -6.58
CA VAL A 102 -8.90 -15.75 -6.54
C VAL A 102 -9.95 -16.09 -7.62
N PRO A 103 -11.22 -16.28 -7.24
CA PRO A 103 -12.29 -16.54 -8.21
C PRO A 103 -12.47 -15.36 -9.16
N ALA A 104 -12.69 -15.63 -10.44
CA ALA A 104 -12.97 -14.57 -11.41
C ALA A 104 -14.28 -13.82 -11.10
N SER A 105 -15.25 -14.49 -10.44
CA SER A 105 -16.48 -13.86 -9.93
C SER A 105 -16.17 -12.78 -8.90
N PHE A 106 -15.32 -13.09 -7.92
CA PHE A 106 -14.88 -12.15 -6.89
C PHE A 106 -14.20 -10.92 -7.49
N ILE A 107 -13.29 -11.11 -8.46
CA ILE A 107 -12.61 -9.99 -9.15
C ILE A 107 -13.62 -9.08 -9.86
N ARG A 108 -14.62 -9.66 -10.53
CA ARG A 108 -15.69 -8.89 -11.20
C ARG A 108 -16.55 -8.13 -10.20
N ALA A 109 -16.93 -8.75 -9.09
CA ALA A 109 -17.71 -8.12 -8.04
C ALA A 109 -16.96 -6.93 -7.40
N VAL A 110 -15.66 -7.12 -7.09
CA VAL A 110 -14.78 -6.03 -6.62
C VAL A 110 -14.68 -4.92 -7.65
N GLN A 111 -14.48 -5.24 -8.93
CA GLN A 111 -14.46 -4.25 -10.01
C GLN A 111 -15.75 -3.44 -10.09
N GLU A 112 -16.90 -4.09 -10.00
CA GLU A 112 -18.21 -3.42 -10.03
C GLU A 112 -18.41 -2.51 -8.82
N ARG A 113 -18.07 -2.97 -7.61
CA ARG A 113 -18.16 -2.16 -6.39
C ARG A 113 -17.26 -0.93 -6.45
N LEU A 114 -16.04 -1.08 -7.00
CA LEU A 114 -15.06 0.00 -7.10
C LEU A 114 -15.42 1.07 -8.13
N LYS A 115 -16.28 0.77 -9.12
CA LYS A 115 -16.80 1.80 -10.07
C LYS A 115 -17.58 2.91 -9.37
N GLY A 116 -18.18 2.60 -8.21
CA GLY A 116 -18.93 3.57 -7.42
C GLY A 116 -18.06 4.52 -6.57
N ARG A 117 -16.73 4.34 -6.54
CA ARG A 117 -15.86 5.26 -5.80
C ARG A 117 -15.75 6.60 -6.52
N PRO A 118 -15.82 7.74 -5.81
CA PRO A 118 -15.65 9.07 -6.41
C PRO A 118 -14.30 9.20 -7.14
N ASP A 119 -13.27 8.52 -6.62
CA ASP A 119 -11.91 8.58 -7.16
C ASP A 119 -11.67 7.64 -8.35
N ALA A 120 -12.66 6.80 -8.70
CA ALA A 120 -12.53 5.81 -9.78
C ALA A 120 -12.27 6.46 -11.15
N GLN A 121 -12.69 7.71 -11.34
CA GLN A 121 -12.48 8.48 -12.56
C GLN A 121 -11.20 9.34 -12.52
N ALA A 122 -10.77 9.77 -11.33
CA ALA A 122 -9.66 10.71 -11.15
C ALA A 122 -8.28 10.04 -11.06
N GLN A 123 -8.20 8.80 -10.55
CA GLN A 123 -6.93 8.09 -10.35
C GLN A 123 -6.82 6.83 -11.20
N GLN A 124 -6.43 7.01 -12.47
CA GLN A 124 -6.16 5.92 -13.42
C GLN A 124 -4.69 5.43 -13.41
N ALA A 125 -3.85 5.95 -12.52
CA ALA A 125 -2.46 5.52 -12.44
C ALA A 125 -2.35 4.13 -11.79
N LEU A 126 -1.76 3.19 -12.52
CA LEU A 126 -1.42 1.87 -11.98
C LEU A 126 -0.20 1.96 -11.04
N LEU A 127 0.84 2.66 -11.47
CA LEU A 127 2.10 2.78 -10.74
C LEU A 127 2.15 4.09 -9.95
N MET A 128 2.80 4.06 -8.79
CA MET A 128 3.15 5.27 -8.04
C MET A 128 4.36 5.96 -8.67
N ASP A 129 4.39 7.29 -8.67
CA ASP A 129 5.51 8.06 -9.19
C ASP A 129 6.70 8.03 -8.22
N VAL A 130 7.67 7.15 -8.46
CA VAL A 130 8.89 7.05 -7.64
C VAL A 130 9.75 8.32 -7.63
N LYS A 131 9.56 9.25 -8.58
CA LYS A 131 10.30 10.51 -8.67
C LYS A 131 9.61 11.65 -7.92
N TYR A 132 8.41 11.42 -7.37
CA TYR A 132 7.70 12.43 -6.61
C TYR A 132 8.50 12.91 -5.40
N LYS A 133 8.49 14.23 -5.18
CA LYS A 133 9.15 14.90 -4.06
C LYS A 133 8.13 15.76 -3.33
N PHE A 134 8.05 15.60 -2.02
CA PHE A 134 7.23 16.50 -1.21
C PHE A 134 7.82 17.92 -1.24
N PRO A 135 6.97 18.96 -1.22
CA PRO A 135 7.44 20.33 -1.08
C PRO A 135 8.11 20.50 0.29
N VAL A 136 9.41 20.81 0.29
CA VAL A 136 10.18 21.06 1.51
C VAL A 136 9.84 22.44 2.04
N ARG A 137 9.60 22.53 3.35
CA ARG A 137 9.42 23.80 4.06
C ARG A 137 10.63 24.03 4.97
N PHE A 138 11.09 25.27 5.01
CA PHE A 138 12.19 25.70 5.87
C PHE A 138 11.64 26.63 6.95
N PRO A 139 11.11 26.08 8.06
CA PRO A 139 10.69 26.90 9.18
C PRO A 139 11.90 27.62 9.77
N PHE A 140 11.67 28.83 10.30
CA PHE A 140 12.71 29.54 11.03
C PHE A 140 13.08 28.74 12.28
N ASN A 141 14.36 28.41 12.42
CA ASN A 141 14.92 27.75 13.59
C ASN A 141 16.07 28.62 14.11
N PRO A 142 15.86 29.42 15.17
CA PRO A 142 16.89 30.33 15.66
C PRO A 142 18.11 29.54 16.15
N SER A 143 19.30 30.06 15.86
CA SER A 143 20.54 29.50 16.40
C SER A 143 20.78 30.02 17.81
N VAL A 144 21.31 29.15 18.68
CA VAL A 144 21.81 29.53 20.02
C VAL A 144 23.24 30.06 19.98
N ILE A 145 23.86 30.12 18.79
CA ILE A 145 25.23 30.59 18.61
C ILE A 145 25.29 32.10 18.86
N CYS A 146 26.09 32.49 19.85
CA CYS A 146 26.50 33.87 20.02
C CYS A 146 27.56 34.21 18.97
N LEU A 147 27.39 35.29 18.22
CA LEU A 147 28.35 35.73 17.20
C LEU A 147 29.45 36.63 17.77
N GLU A 148 29.39 36.95 19.06
CA GLU A 148 30.25 37.93 19.73
C GLU A 148 31.46 37.29 20.48
N ASP A 149 31.58 35.96 20.49
CA ASP A 149 32.73 35.21 21.03
C ASP A 149 33.75 34.82 19.96
#